data_AF-A0A2V9U724-F1
#
_entry.id   AF-A0A2V9U724-F1
#
_cell.length_a   1.000
_cell.length_b   1.000
_cell.length_c   1.000
_cell.angle_alpha   90.00
_cell.angle_beta   90.00
_cell.angle_gamma   90.00
#
_symmetry.space_group_name_H-M   'P 1'
#
loop_
_entity.id
_entity.type
_entity.pdbx_description
1 polymer ?
#
loop_
_entity_poly.entity_id
_entity_poly.type
_entity_poly.pdbx_seq_one_letter_code
_entity_poly.pdbx_strand_id
1 'polypeptide(L)'
;MLIDTGWPNFNGRDAERIARAAKAAKIKQIDYVLITHYHRDHVGGVTQLAERMKIVTFVDHGPNLEDSDAAREDYAAYEKVVAKARRIMVRAGDGIPIKGLTVRVLTAAGEHIADPLPGAGEANMYCDSEPDAPPDPSENARSLGVLITYGKFRFIDLGD
;
A
#
# COMPACT_ATOMS: atom_id res chain seq x y z
N MET A 1 3.43 7.69 7.73
CA MET A 1 3.00 6.46 7.04
C MET A 1 4.17 5.93 6.27
N LEU A 2 4.37 4.61 6.26
CA LEU A 2 5.24 3.92 5.32
C LEU A 2 4.31 3.23 4.30
N ILE A 3 4.65 3.31 3.02
CA ILE A 3 4.00 2.54 1.95
C ILE A 3 5.02 1.48 1.54
N ASP A 4 4.61 0.22 1.65
CA ASP A 4 5.39 -0.97 1.36
C ASP A 4 6.70 -1.12 2.15
N THR A 5 7.27 -2.33 2.11
CA THR A 5 8.37 -2.75 2.98
C THR A 5 9.58 -3.31 2.23
N GLY A 6 9.50 -3.41 0.91
CA GLY A 6 10.60 -3.89 0.10
C GLY A 6 10.74 -5.41 0.10
N TRP A 7 11.89 -5.87 -0.39
CA TRP A 7 12.22 -7.28 -0.49
C TRP A 7 12.61 -7.90 0.87
N PRO A 8 12.31 -9.20 1.08
CA PRO A 8 12.73 -9.92 2.28
C PRO A 8 14.23 -10.31 2.26
N ASN A 9 14.83 -10.32 1.06
CA ASN A 9 16.14 -10.91 0.79
C ASN A 9 17.31 -9.98 1.20
N PHE A 10 18.53 -10.38 0.82
CA PHE A 10 19.76 -9.62 1.07
C PHE A 10 19.98 -9.31 2.55
N ASN A 11 19.71 -10.29 3.42
CA ASN A 11 19.83 -10.19 4.89
C ASN A 11 18.97 -9.06 5.51
N GLY A 12 17.77 -8.83 4.95
CA GLY A 12 16.83 -7.82 5.46
C GLY A 12 17.25 -6.39 5.13
N ARG A 13 17.95 -6.19 3.99
CA ARG A 13 18.47 -4.90 3.53
C ARG A 13 17.43 -3.79 3.54
N ASP A 14 16.23 -4.05 3.01
CA ASP A 14 15.22 -3.01 2.82
C ASP A 14 14.59 -2.60 4.16
N ALA A 15 14.25 -3.58 5.01
CA ALA A 15 13.86 -3.31 6.39
C ALA A 15 14.94 -2.57 7.19
N GLU A 16 16.23 -2.89 6.99
CA GLU A 16 17.32 -2.15 7.63
C GLU A 16 17.40 -0.70 7.14
N ARG A 17 17.25 -0.46 5.83
CA ARG A 17 17.25 0.90 5.26
C ARG A 17 16.10 1.74 5.81
N ILE A 18 14.90 1.15 5.90
CA ILE A 18 13.73 1.80 6.51
C ILE A 18 14.00 2.12 7.98
N ALA A 19 14.47 1.16 8.78
CA ALA A 19 14.77 1.37 10.19
C ALA A 19 15.88 2.43 10.41
N ARG A 20 16.89 2.46 9.55
CA ARG A 20 17.96 3.48 9.57
C ARG A 20 17.40 4.87 9.24
N ALA A 21 16.53 4.99 8.25
CA ALA A 21 15.89 6.25 7.90
C ALA A 21 14.99 6.75 9.05
N ALA A 22 14.19 5.86 9.65
CA ALA A 22 13.37 6.17 10.82
C ALA A 22 14.23 6.65 12.00
N LYS A 23 15.35 5.97 12.29
CA LYS A 23 16.30 6.36 13.33
C LYS A 23 16.90 7.74 13.06
N ALA A 24 17.32 8.02 11.83
CA ALA A 24 17.85 9.33 11.43
C ALA A 24 16.81 10.46 11.63
N ALA A 25 15.54 10.17 11.35
CA ALA A 25 14.41 11.07 11.57
C ALA A 25 13.91 11.11 13.03
N LYS A 26 14.56 10.39 13.96
CA LYS A 26 14.16 10.25 15.37
C LYS A 26 12.75 9.66 15.57
N ILE A 27 12.28 8.88 14.60
CA ILE A 27 11.01 8.15 14.63
C ILE A 27 11.20 6.88 15.48
N LYS A 28 10.33 6.68 16.48
CA LYS A 28 10.39 5.53 17.40
C LYS A 28 9.45 4.38 17.02
N GLN A 29 8.43 4.67 16.23
CA GLN A 29 7.44 3.71 15.74
C GLN A 29 6.86 4.20 14.42
N ILE A 30 6.35 3.30 13.59
CA ILE A 30 5.55 3.65 12.42
C ILE A 30 4.08 3.48 12.79
N ASP A 31 3.32 4.57 12.74
CA ASP A 31 1.90 4.53 13.12
C ASP A 31 1.04 3.78 12.09
N TYR A 32 1.39 3.91 10.80
CA TYR A 32 0.69 3.28 9.68
C TYR A 32 1.71 2.72 8.68
N VAL A 33 1.67 1.42 8.45
CA VAL A 33 2.27 0.74 7.30
C VAL A 33 1.13 0.36 6.36
N LEU A 34 1.17 0.87 5.14
CA LEU A 34 0.22 0.55 4.08
C LEU A 34 0.91 -0.45 3.15
N ILE A 35 0.25 -1.57 2.88
CA ILE A 35 0.71 -2.54 1.88
C ILE A 35 -0.17 -2.36 0.65
N THR A 36 0.45 -2.00 -0.48
CA THR A 36 -0.27 -1.74 -1.73
C THR A 36 -0.87 -3.03 -2.25
N HIS A 37 -0.07 -4.07 -2.38
CA HIS A 37 -0.49 -5.42 -2.75
C HIS A 37 0.52 -6.47 -2.26
N TYR A 38 0.27 -7.76 -2.52
CA TYR A 38 1.01 -8.85 -1.89
C TYR A 38 2.19 -9.43 -2.67
N HIS A 39 2.76 -8.70 -3.64
CA HIS A 39 4.01 -9.14 -4.26
C HIS A 39 5.21 -8.89 -3.36
N ARG A 40 6.23 -9.71 -3.58
CA ARG A 40 7.38 -9.88 -2.69
C ARG A 40 8.15 -8.60 -2.41
N ASP A 41 8.22 -7.70 -3.37
CA ASP A 41 8.91 -6.43 -3.28
C ASP A 41 8.11 -5.34 -2.58
N HIS A 42 6.83 -5.58 -2.33
CA HIS A 42 5.96 -4.70 -1.56
C HIS A 42 5.81 -5.21 -0.13
N VAL A 43 5.30 -6.43 0.02
CA VAL A 43 4.97 -7.01 1.34
C VAL A 43 6.12 -7.76 2.00
N GLY A 44 7.13 -8.17 1.24
CA GLY A 44 8.08 -9.18 1.72
C GLY A 44 8.93 -8.75 2.90
N GLY A 45 9.23 -7.45 3.04
CA GLY A 45 9.99 -6.90 4.16
C GLY A 45 9.24 -6.77 5.49
N VAL A 46 7.93 -7.07 5.54
CA VAL A 46 7.09 -6.83 6.73
C VAL A 46 7.63 -7.55 7.97
N THR A 47 8.00 -8.83 7.85
CA THR A 47 8.48 -9.63 8.99
C THR A 47 9.75 -9.02 9.59
N GLN A 48 10.73 -8.72 8.75
CA GLN A 48 12.02 -8.17 9.14
C GLN A 48 11.87 -6.74 9.68
N LEU A 49 10.94 -5.96 9.15
CA LEU A 49 10.69 -4.60 9.65
C LEU A 49 10.04 -4.63 11.04
N ALA A 50 9.05 -5.52 11.25
CA ALA A 50 8.37 -5.67 12.54
C ALA A 50 9.30 -6.13 13.67
N GLU A 51 10.35 -6.89 13.35
CA GLU A 51 11.40 -7.27 14.31
C GLU A 51 12.32 -6.10 14.69
N ARG A 52 12.44 -5.08 13.83
CA ARG A 52 13.38 -3.97 14.00
C ARG A 52 12.75 -2.72 14.60
N MET A 53 11.47 -2.49 14.34
CA MET A 53 10.75 -1.35 14.89
C MET A 53 9.27 -1.61 15.08
N LYS A 54 8.69 -0.90 16.06
CA LYS A 54 7.27 -1.00 16.35
C LYS A 54 6.44 -0.47 15.18
N ILE A 55 5.52 -1.28 14.70
CA ILE A 55 4.45 -0.92 13.77
C ILE A 55 3.13 -0.92 14.55
N VAL A 56 2.34 0.15 14.43
CA VAL A 56 1.09 0.28 15.20
C VAL A 56 -0.11 -0.27 14.43
N THR A 57 -0.27 0.16 13.17
CA THR A 57 -1.40 -0.22 12.33
C THR A 57 -0.92 -0.61 10.94
N PHE A 58 -1.45 -1.72 10.43
CA PHE A 58 -1.38 -2.07 9.03
C PHE A 58 -2.64 -1.64 8.30
N VAL A 59 -2.48 -1.16 7.06
CA VAL A 59 -3.56 -0.82 6.15
C VAL A 59 -3.39 -1.62 4.87
N ASP A 60 -4.44 -2.29 4.42
CA ASP A 60 -4.41 -3.12 3.21
C ASP A 60 -5.79 -3.23 2.55
N HIS A 61 -5.86 -3.91 1.40
CA HIS A 61 -7.08 -4.07 0.62
C HIS A 61 -7.92 -5.31 0.99
N GLY A 62 -7.38 -6.21 1.82
CA GLY A 62 -8.09 -7.40 2.32
C GLY A 62 -7.35 -8.71 2.05
N PRO A 63 -8.04 -9.79 1.62
CA PRO A 63 -7.37 -11.05 1.29
C PRO A 63 -6.59 -10.92 -0.03
N ASN A 64 -5.54 -11.73 -0.19
CA ASN A 64 -4.89 -11.94 -1.49
C ASN A 64 -5.89 -12.45 -2.54
N LEU A 65 -5.84 -11.88 -3.73
CA LEU A 65 -6.73 -12.20 -4.85
C LEU A 65 -6.00 -12.83 -6.05
N GLU A 66 -4.69 -13.06 -5.94
CA GLU A 66 -3.91 -13.80 -6.95
C GLU A 66 -3.66 -15.25 -6.54
N ASP A 67 -3.88 -16.18 -7.47
CA ASP A 67 -3.70 -17.62 -7.24
C ASP A 67 -2.32 -18.14 -7.68
N SER A 68 -1.24 -17.43 -7.32
CA SER A 68 0.14 -17.88 -7.53
C SER A 68 0.80 -18.39 -6.25
N ASP A 69 1.77 -19.30 -6.37
CA ASP A 69 2.51 -19.82 -5.21
C ASP A 69 3.24 -18.69 -4.46
N ALA A 70 3.82 -17.74 -5.18
CA ALA A 70 4.56 -16.63 -4.60
C ALA A 70 3.64 -15.69 -3.79
N ALA A 71 2.51 -15.27 -4.38
CA ALA A 71 1.55 -14.41 -3.68
C ALA A 71 0.95 -15.11 -2.45
N ARG A 72 0.63 -16.41 -2.55
CA ARG A 72 0.16 -17.21 -1.39
C ARG A 72 1.20 -17.29 -0.28
N GLU A 73 2.47 -17.54 -0.61
CA GLU A 73 3.57 -17.60 0.35
C GLU A 73 3.77 -16.25 1.07
N ASP A 74 3.86 -15.17 0.30
CA ASP A 74 4.16 -13.84 0.80
C ASP A 74 2.98 -13.28 1.63
N TYR A 75 1.74 -13.49 1.19
CA TYR A 75 0.54 -13.15 1.96
C TYR A 75 0.45 -13.96 3.26
N ALA A 76 0.73 -15.27 3.25
CA ALA A 76 0.74 -16.08 4.47
C ALA A 76 1.82 -15.64 5.47
N ALA A 77 2.96 -15.12 5.01
CA ALA A 77 3.97 -14.52 5.87
C ALA A 77 3.47 -13.20 6.48
N TYR A 78 2.85 -12.33 5.68
CA TYR A 78 2.21 -11.10 6.12
C TYR A 78 1.14 -11.35 7.18
N GLU A 79 0.26 -12.35 6.97
CA GLU A 79 -0.84 -12.69 7.87
C GLU A 79 -0.34 -13.02 9.30
N LYS A 80 0.79 -13.71 9.43
CA LYS A 80 1.41 -14.04 10.73
C LYS A 80 1.81 -12.81 11.53
N VAL A 81 2.18 -11.72 10.86
CA VAL A 81 2.60 -10.47 11.47
C VAL A 81 1.37 -9.60 11.79
N VAL A 82 0.49 -9.40 10.81
CA VAL A 82 -0.67 -8.52 10.96
C VAL A 82 -1.69 -9.04 11.96
N ALA A 83 -1.80 -10.37 12.15
CA ALA A 83 -2.65 -10.98 13.17
C ALA A 83 -2.31 -10.55 14.62
N LYS A 84 -1.13 -9.96 14.84
CA LYS A 84 -0.64 -9.47 16.14
C LYS A 84 -0.70 -7.95 16.28
N ALA A 85 -1.20 -7.24 15.26
CA ALA A 85 -1.24 -5.80 15.19
C ALA A 85 -2.66 -5.30 14.87
N ARG A 86 -2.88 -3.99 14.95
CA ARG A 86 -4.12 -3.40 14.44
C ARG A 86 -4.10 -3.47 12.91
N ARG A 87 -5.19 -3.93 12.30
CA ARG A 87 -5.39 -3.98 10.84
C ARG A 87 -6.59 -3.12 10.45
N ILE A 88 -6.47 -2.34 9.38
CA ILE A 88 -7.57 -1.63 8.74
C ILE A 88 -7.62 -2.10 7.29
N MET A 89 -8.69 -2.79 6.93
CA MET A 89 -8.99 -3.11 5.53
C MET A 89 -9.81 -1.95 4.96
N VAL A 90 -9.35 -1.36 3.86
CA VAL A 90 -10.01 -0.22 3.22
C VAL A 90 -10.52 -0.58 1.83
N ARG A 91 -11.52 0.18 1.39
CA ARG A 91 -12.09 0.10 0.04
C ARG A 91 -11.79 1.37 -0.73
N ALA A 92 -11.92 1.30 -2.06
CA ALA A 92 -11.90 2.49 -2.89
C ALA A 92 -12.93 3.50 -2.38
N GLY A 93 -12.49 4.74 -2.19
CA GLY A 93 -13.35 5.76 -1.62
C GLY A 93 -13.44 5.76 -0.08
N ASP A 94 -12.53 5.11 0.63
CA ASP A 94 -12.32 5.32 2.07
C ASP A 94 -11.32 6.45 2.36
N GLY A 95 -11.23 6.85 3.63
CA GLY A 95 -10.20 7.75 4.14
C GLY A 95 -9.35 7.06 5.20
N ILE A 96 -8.04 7.27 5.17
CA ILE A 96 -7.13 6.75 6.21
C ILE A 96 -6.90 7.84 7.26
N PRO A 97 -7.20 7.58 8.55
CA PRO A 97 -7.28 8.63 9.58
C PRO A 97 -5.90 9.03 10.12
N ILE A 98 -5.09 9.72 9.31
CA ILE A 98 -3.78 10.23 9.71
C ILE A 98 -3.88 11.71 10.07
N LYS A 99 -3.54 12.05 11.32
CA LYS A 99 -3.59 13.44 11.80
C LYS A 99 -2.70 14.35 10.94
N GLY A 100 -3.29 15.42 10.43
CA GLY A 100 -2.57 16.43 9.64
C GLY A 100 -2.40 16.09 8.16
N LEU A 101 -2.85 14.92 7.71
CA LEU A 101 -2.91 14.54 6.30
C LEU A 101 -4.36 14.25 5.90
N THR A 102 -4.70 14.51 4.64
CA THR A 102 -5.86 13.90 4.01
C THR A 102 -5.36 12.75 3.14
N VAL A 103 -5.73 11.53 3.47
CA VAL A 103 -5.35 10.33 2.71
C VAL A 103 -6.60 9.68 2.18
N ARG A 104 -6.76 9.69 0.86
CA ARG A 104 -7.92 9.17 0.15
C ARG A 104 -7.54 7.90 -0.59
N VAL A 105 -8.27 6.81 -0.35
CA VAL A 105 -8.10 5.57 -1.12
C VAL A 105 -8.76 5.76 -2.47
N LEU A 106 -7.98 5.62 -3.55
CA LEU A 106 -8.44 5.73 -4.92
C LEU A 106 -8.77 4.37 -5.52
N THR A 107 -7.95 3.37 -5.21
CA THR A 107 -8.09 1.99 -5.68
C THR A 107 -7.86 1.03 -4.52
N ALA A 108 -8.55 -0.12 -4.54
CA ALA A 108 -8.30 -1.22 -3.61
C ALA A 108 -8.95 -2.50 -4.15
N ALA A 109 -8.24 -3.63 -4.14
CA ALA A 109 -8.77 -4.94 -4.52
C ALA A 109 -9.33 -5.00 -5.97
N GLY A 110 -8.85 -4.11 -6.85
CA GLY A 110 -9.32 -3.97 -8.24
C GLY A 110 -10.58 -3.13 -8.40
N GLU A 111 -11.06 -2.50 -7.33
CA GLU A 111 -12.10 -1.47 -7.37
C GLU A 111 -11.47 -0.08 -7.42
N HIS A 112 -12.18 0.87 -8.02
CA HIS A 112 -11.78 2.27 -8.15
C HIS A 112 -12.87 3.20 -7.59
N ILE A 113 -12.51 4.44 -7.28
CA ILE A 113 -13.52 5.46 -6.95
C ILE A 113 -14.47 5.65 -8.14
N ALA A 114 -15.78 5.68 -7.85
CA ALA A 114 -16.81 5.86 -8.87
C ALA A 114 -16.94 7.33 -9.32
N ASP A 115 -16.74 8.26 -8.39
CA ASP A 115 -16.83 9.69 -8.64
C ASP A 115 -15.44 10.33 -8.75
N PRO A 116 -15.24 11.28 -9.68
CA PRO A 116 -14.00 12.04 -9.74
C PRO A 116 -13.80 12.84 -8.45
N LEU A 117 -12.52 13.09 -8.12
CA LEU A 117 -12.18 13.96 -7.00
C LEU A 117 -12.67 15.39 -7.23
N PRO A 118 -12.93 16.18 -6.16
CA PRO A 118 -13.33 17.58 -6.31
C PRO A 118 -12.37 18.38 -7.19
N GLY A 119 -12.90 19.00 -8.24
CA GLY A 119 -12.13 19.77 -9.22
C GLY A 119 -11.40 18.95 -10.28
N ALA A 120 -11.73 17.66 -10.43
CA ALA A 120 -11.21 16.76 -11.47
C ALA A 120 -12.35 16.19 -12.33
N GLY A 121 -12.03 15.24 -13.22
CA GLY A 121 -13.01 14.51 -14.03
C GLY A 121 -13.25 15.05 -15.44
N GLU A 122 -12.43 16.01 -15.90
CA GLU A 122 -12.42 16.39 -17.31
C GLU A 122 -12.01 15.18 -18.16
N ALA A 123 -12.82 14.86 -19.16
CA ALA A 123 -12.55 13.74 -20.06
C ALA A 123 -11.25 14.00 -20.84
N ASN A 124 -10.35 13.02 -20.83
CA ASN A 124 -9.16 13.08 -21.66
C ASN A 124 -9.51 12.59 -23.07
N MET A 125 -9.61 13.52 -24.04
CA MET A 125 -9.94 13.19 -25.44
C MET A 125 -8.99 12.19 -26.11
N TYR A 126 -7.78 12.01 -25.56
CA TYR A 126 -6.83 11.02 -26.07
C TYR A 126 -7.09 9.61 -25.53
N CYS A 127 -7.86 9.46 -24.45
CA CYS A 127 -8.21 8.14 -23.88
C CYS A 127 -9.33 7.44 -24.66
N ASP A 128 -10.23 8.17 -25.31
CA ASP A 128 -11.38 7.59 -26.03
C ASP A 128 -10.98 6.61 -27.15
N SER A 129 -9.78 6.77 -27.71
CA SER A 129 -9.25 5.90 -28.77
C SER A 129 -8.31 4.80 -28.27
N GLU A 130 -7.95 4.81 -26.98
CA GLU A 130 -7.02 3.83 -26.43
C GLU A 130 -7.78 2.51 -26.16
N PRO A 131 -7.27 1.36 -26.61
CA PRO A 131 -7.88 0.08 -26.28
C PRO A 131 -7.84 -0.18 -24.77
N ASP A 132 -8.85 -0.88 -24.27
CA ASP A 132 -8.85 -1.38 -22.89
C ASP A 132 -7.61 -2.26 -22.65
N ALA A 133 -7.00 -2.08 -21.47
CA ALA A 133 -5.93 -2.95 -21.02
C ALA A 133 -6.45 -4.40 -20.92
N PRO A 134 -5.61 -5.41 -21.24
CA PRO A 134 -5.99 -6.79 -21.01
C PRO A 134 -6.28 -7.04 -19.52
N PRO A 135 -7.20 -7.95 -19.18
CA PRO A 135 -7.44 -8.31 -17.79
C PRO A 135 -6.14 -8.78 -17.13
N ASP A 136 -5.83 -8.20 -15.97
CA ASP A 136 -4.70 -8.59 -15.14
C ASP A 136 -5.23 -9.34 -13.90
N PRO A 137 -5.01 -10.66 -13.81
CA PRO A 137 -5.46 -11.47 -12.69
C PRO A 137 -4.51 -11.40 -11.48
N SER A 138 -3.39 -10.67 -11.59
CA SER A 138 -2.39 -10.56 -10.52
C SER A 138 -2.78 -9.55 -9.44
N GLU A 139 -2.01 -9.54 -8.37
CA GLU A 139 -2.10 -8.56 -7.30
C GLU A 139 -1.75 -7.12 -7.75
N ASN A 140 -1.07 -6.92 -8.90
CA ASN A 140 -0.80 -5.57 -9.43
C ASN A 140 -2.11 -4.82 -9.68
N ALA A 141 -3.05 -5.44 -10.40
CA ALA A 141 -4.38 -4.87 -10.60
C ALA A 141 -5.20 -4.72 -9.31
N ARG A 142 -4.71 -5.23 -8.17
CA ARG A 142 -5.36 -5.13 -6.86
C ARG A 142 -4.72 -4.06 -5.97
N SER A 143 -3.66 -3.40 -6.44
CA SER A 143 -2.94 -2.34 -5.74
C SER A 143 -3.86 -1.35 -5.05
N LEU A 144 -3.59 -1.16 -3.77
CA LEU A 144 -4.18 -0.13 -2.95
C LEU A 144 -3.49 1.21 -3.24
N GLY A 145 -4.15 2.03 -4.04
CA GLY A 145 -3.68 3.35 -4.44
C GLY A 145 -4.26 4.45 -3.56
N VAL A 146 -3.43 5.42 -3.18
CA VAL A 146 -3.81 6.55 -2.33
C VAL A 146 -3.39 7.89 -2.90
N LEU A 147 -4.26 8.89 -2.72
CA LEU A 147 -3.91 10.30 -2.81
C LEU A 147 -3.65 10.84 -1.41
N ILE A 148 -2.44 11.33 -1.18
CA ILE A 148 -2.01 11.97 0.06
C ILE A 148 -1.92 13.47 -0.17
N THR A 149 -2.60 14.25 0.68
CA THR A 149 -2.60 15.71 0.64
C THR A 149 -2.10 16.28 1.97
N TYR A 150 -1.12 17.20 1.89
CA TYR A 150 -0.60 17.98 3.01
C TYR A 150 -0.58 19.46 2.65
N GLY A 151 -1.58 20.22 3.13
CA GLY A 151 -1.76 21.61 2.71
C GLY A 151 -1.97 21.69 1.19
N LYS A 152 -1.01 22.30 0.47
CA LYS A 152 -1.03 22.39 -1.00
C LYS A 152 -0.27 21.24 -1.69
N PHE A 153 0.53 20.47 -0.95
CA PHE A 153 1.27 19.34 -1.50
C PHE A 153 0.34 18.15 -1.73
N ARG A 154 0.48 17.50 -2.88
CA ARG A 154 -0.26 16.31 -3.28
C ARG A 154 0.73 15.27 -3.80
N PHE A 155 0.60 14.04 -3.33
CA PHE A 155 1.36 12.89 -3.78
C PHE A 155 0.40 11.74 -4.03
N ILE A 156 0.53 11.11 -5.19
CA ILE A 156 -0.24 9.93 -5.57
C ILE A 156 0.69 8.74 -5.59
N ASP A 157 0.26 7.67 -4.96
CA ASP A 157 0.92 6.36 -4.97
C ASP A 157 -0.12 5.35 -5.41
N LEU A 158 0.15 4.61 -6.48
CA LEU A 158 -0.78 3.64 -7.05
C LEU A 158 -0.29 2.20 -6.88
N GLY A 159 0.83 1.97 -6.18
CA GLY A 159 1.53 0.70 -6.25
C GLY A 159 2.06 0.42 -7.66
N ASP A 160 1.83 -0.82 -8.10
CA ASP A 160 2.09 -1.32 -9.47
C ASP A 160 0.79 -1.36 -10.28
#